data_AF-A0A6C1BQN9-F1
#
_entry.id   AF-A0A6C1BQN9-F1
#
_cell.length_a   1.000
_cell.length_b   1.000
_cell.length_c   1.000
_cell.angle_alpha   90.00
_cell.angle_beta   90.00
_cell.angle_gamma   90.00
#
_symmetry.space_group_name_H-M   'P 1'
#
loop_
_entity.id
_entity.type
_entity.pdbx_description
1 polymer ?
#
loop_
_entity_poly.entity_id
_entity_poly.type
_entity_poly.pdbx_seq_one_letter_code
_entity_poly.pdbx_strand_id
1 'polypeptide(L)'
;MTVEELLSKMRAVFTPEQVEVLTEFIKFLDKLVKATDFMEVKEAIIRLENSIESLRDVVRELAQNQRKVDESILELKEVQKVTEQRIAELAEAQRRTEESVRELHEAQKVTEQKIAELTEAQKRNEEELKEYRKITEQKFAELAESQREMQQAIKELTEAQKRNEESVKELREAQKIIEQKMAELIEAQRRSEEEFREYRKITEQKFAELAEAQKRNEEELKEYRKITEQKFAELAEAQRKNDESAKALREAQRISEQKLAELSEESKKTQRIFQEFMESQKELNRKLGGIDQTMGYMLENEAYRNLPGYLERKFGIKVHTRIIRKEVNGKEINLLAEGERNGQRVLIVGEAKSRLAIGPERAKDIFEELEDKIRAVLEEYREYTEENVVPVIVTHFASKGFLEEAGKQGYIVVQSFEW
;
A
#
# COMPACT_ATOMS: atom_id res chain seq x y z
N MET A 1 -104.24 150.17 132.95
CA MET A 1 -104.11 151.57 133.39
C MET A 1 -103.69 152.36 132.18
N THR A 2 -104.57 153.21 131.65
CA THR A 2 -104.29 153.97 130.43
C THR A 2 -103.39 155.18 130.75
N VAL A 3 -102.68 155.70 129.74
CA VAL A 3 -101.82 156.89 129.92
C VAL A 3 -102.64 158.08 130.46
N GLU A 4 -103.89 158.26 130.00
CA GLU A 4 -104.79 159.30 130.50
C GLU A 4 -105.18 159.12 131.98
N GLU A 5 -105.46 157.90 132.42
CA GLU A 5 -105.74 157.62 133.84
C GLU A 5 -104.53 157.94 134.73
N LEU A 6 -103.32 157.65 134.24
CA LEU A 6 -102.08 157.96 134.94
C LEU A 6 -101.85 159.48 135.03
N LEU A 7 -102.05 160.21 133.94
CA LEU A 7 -101.93 161.67 133.88
C LEU A 7 -102.92 162.39 134.79
N SER A 8 -104.16 161.90 134.88
CA SER A 8 -105.17 162.40 135.80
C SER A 8 -104.71 162.30 137.26
N LYS A 9 -104.21 161.12 137.66
CA LYS A 9 -103.68 160.91 139.02
C LYS A 9 -102.47 161.78 139.33
N MET A 10 -101.64 162.07 138.34
CA MET A 10 -100.46 162.91 138.53
C MET A 10 -100.81 164.37 138.79
N ARG A 11 -101.83 164.93 138.11
CA ARG A 11 -102.29 166.32 138.33
C ARG A 11 -102.84 166.58 139.72
N ALA A 12 -103.36 165.56 140.40
CA ALA A 12 -103.90 165.71 141.75
C ALA A 12 -102.81 165.77 142.83
N VAL A 13 -101.63 165.21 142.55
CA VAL A 13 -100.58 165.00 143.56
C VAL A 13 -99.37 165.88 143.33
N PHE A 14 -99.08 166.19 142.08
CA PHE A 14 -97.86 166.89 141.67
C PHE A 14 -98.17 168.31 141.19
N THR A 15 -97.18 169.19 141.30
CA THR A 15 -97.32 170.54 140.75
C THR A 15 -97.42 170.48 139.22
N PRO A 16 -98.00 171.50 138.56
CA PRO A 16 -98.15 171.51 137.10
C PRO A 16 -96.83 171.25 136.37
N GLU A 17 -95.72 171.80 136.86
CA GLU A 17 -94.39 171.61 136.28
C GLU A 17 -93.92 170.15 136.39
N GLN A 18 -94.20 169.49 137.52
CA GLN A 18 -93.84 168.09 137.75
C GLN A 18 -94.66 167.14 136.87
N VAL A 19 -95.95 167.43 136.65
CA VAL A 19 -96.81 166.64 135.76
C VAL A 19 -96.32 166.71 134.33
N GLU A 20 -95.87 167.87 133.87
CA GLU A 20 -95.36 168.06 132.51
C GLU A 20 -94.12 167.19 132.27
N VAL A 21 -93.13 167.25 133.17
CA VAL A 21 -91.93 166.40 133.10
C VAL A 21 -92.29 164.91 133.11
N LEU A 22 -93.23 164.50 133.95
CA LEU A 22 -93.64 163.11 134.04
C LEU A 22 -94.46 162.66 132.82
N THR A 23 -95.23 163.56 132.20
CA THR A 23 -95.92 163.33 130.93
C THR A 23 -94.92 163.12 129.79
N GLU A 24 -93.90 163.97 129.71
CA GLU A 24 -92.80 163.80 128.77
C GLU A 24 -92.09 162.46 128.99
N PHE A 25 -91.84 162.09 130.25
CA PHE A 25 -91.20 160.82 130.59
C PHE A 25 -92.06 159.62 130.18
N ILE A 26 -93.38 159.64 130.40
CA ILE A 26 -94.27 158.55 129.96
C ILE A 26 -94.30 158.46 128.43
N LYS A 27 -94.38 159.60 127.72
CA LYS A 27 -94.30 159.63 126.26
C LYS A 27 -92.93 159.15 125.75
N PHE A 28 -91.87 159.41 126.49
CA PHE A 28 -90.54 158.90 126.18
C PHE A 28 -90.45 157.39 126.38
N LEU A 29 -91.02 156.85 127.47
CA LEU A 29 -91.10 155.41 127.72
C LEU A 29 -91.93 154.68 126.65
N ASP A 30 -93.05 155.24 126.22
CA ASP A 30 -93.89 154.69 125.14
C ASP A 30 -93.18 154.71 123.78
N LYS A 31 -92.29 155.70 123.55
CA LYS A 31 -91.41 155.74 122.38
C LYS A 31 -90.27 154.72 122.45
N LEU A 32 -89.78 154.39 123.64
CA LEU A 32 -88.66 153.47 123.84
C LEU A 32 -89.07 151.99 123.81
N VAL A 33 -90.27 151.66 124.28
CA VAL A 33 -90.71 150.26 124.41
C VAL A 33 -92.09 150.09 123.79
N LYS A 34 -92.10 149.76 122.49
CA LYS A 34 -93.34 149.35 121.81
C LYS A 34 -93.50 147.84 121.87
N ALA A 35 -94.71 147.38 122.19
CA ALA A 35 -95.04 145.95 122.15
C ALA A 35 -94.85 145.34 120.74
N THR A 36 -94.89 146.16 119.68
CA THR A 36 -94.60 145.76 118.30
C THR A 36 -93.17 145.28 118.14
N ASP A 37 -92.19 145.97 118.74
CA ASP A 37 -90.77 145.62 118.63
C ASP A 37 -90.52 144.25 119.30
N PHE A 38 -91.20 143.98 120.41
CA PHE A 38 -91.16 142.68 121.07
C PHE A 38 -91.82 141.57 120.26
N MET A 39 -92.92 141.87 119.54
CA MET A 39 -93.55 140.92 118.61
C MET A 39 -92.63 140.60 117.42
N GLU A 40 -91.96 141.59 116.83
CA GLU A 40 -90.99 141.39 115.74
C GLU A 40 -89.82 140.50 116.19
N VAL A 41 -89.30 140.74 117.41
CA VAL A 41 -88.27 139.90 118.02
C VAL A 41 -88.79 138.48 118.22
N LYS A 42 -90.00 138.30 118.74
CA LYS A 42 -90.60 136.96 118.92
C LYS A 42 -90.77 136.22 117.59
N GLU A 43 -91.23 136.91 116.54
CA GLU A 43 -91.35 136.32 115.21
C GLU A 43 -89.97 135.97 114.62
N ALA A 44 -88.96 136.83 114.81
CA ALA A 44 -87.59 136.54 114.41
C ALA A 44 -87.03 135.32 115.16
N ILE A 45 -87.31 135.19 116.46
CA ILE A 45 -86.95 134.02 117.27
C ILE A 45 -87.61 132.75 116.71
N ILE A 46 -88.92 132.77 116.42
CA ILE A 46 -89.62 131.60 115.83
C ILE A 46 -89.03 131.23 114.47
N ARG A 47 -88.73 132.22 113.60
CA ARG A 47 -88.07 131.97 112.30
C ARG A 47 -86.68 131.36 112.48
N LEU A 48 -85.93 131.82 113.48
CA LEU A 48 -84.61 131.30 113.82
C LEU A 48 -84.72 129.86 114.34
N GLU A 49 -85.66 129.58 115.23
CA GLU A 49 -85.92 128.23 115.76
C GLU A 49 -86.24 127.24 114.64
N ASN A 50 -87.14 127.60 113.73
CA ASN A 50 -87.47 126.77 112.57
C ASN A 50 -86.27 126.56 111.63
N SER A 51 -85.44 127.60 111.45
CA SER A 51 -84.22 127.52 110.62
C SER A 51 -83.16 126.64 111.28
N ILE A 52 -83.01 126.72 112.60
CA ILE A 52 -82.13 125.86 113.41
C ILE A 52 -82.59 124.41 113.33
N GLU A 53 -83.90 124.15 113.38
CA GLU A 53 -84.46 122.80 113.24
C GLU A 53 -84.20 122.22 111.84
N SER A 54 -84.46 122.99 110.77
CA SER A 54 -84.15 122.58 109.40
C SER A 54 -82.64 122.32 109.19
N LEU A 55 -81.78 123.21 109.71
CA LEU A 55 -80.33 122.99 109.67
C LEU A 55 -79.92 121.73 110.42
N ARG A 56 -80.54 121.44 111.56
CA ARG A 56 -80.27 120.23 112.34
C ARG A 56 -80.60 118.97 111.54
N ASP A 57 -81.69 118.98 110.78
CA ASP A 57 -82.08 117.84 109.94
C ASP A 57 -81.13 117.67 108.75
N VAL A 58 -80.73 118.75 108.08
CA VAL A 58 -79.69 118.69 107.03
C VAL A 58 -78.36 118.17 107.59
N VAL A 59 -77.96 118.61 108.78
CA VAL A 59 -76.72 118.12 109.43
C VAL A 59 -76.84 116.63 109.78
N ARG A 60 -78.02 116.15 110.21
CA ARG A 60 -78.24 114.71 110.44
C ARG A 60 -78.16 113.92 109.13
N GLU A 61 -78.77 114.41 108.06
CA GLU A 61 -78.74 113.75 106.75
C GLU A 61 -77.31 113.71 106.20
N LEU A 62 -76.56 114.81 106.29
CA LEU A 62 -75.14 114.85 105.92
C LEU A 62 -74.31 113.88 106.75
N ALA A 63 -74.55 113.77 108.07
CA ALA A 63 -73.86 112.81 108.91
C ALA A 63 -74.18 111.35 108.52
N GLN A 64 -75.42 111.06 108.10
CA GLN A 64 -75.80 109.75 107.58
C GLN A 64 -75.14 109.45 106.23
N ASN A 65 -75.10 110.42 105.32
CA ASN A 65 -74.44 110.28 104.03
C ASN A 65 -72.93 110.13 104.18
N GLN A 66 -72.31 110.86 105.11
CA GLN A 66 -70.89 110.71 105.44
C GLN A 66 -70.59 109.28 105.92
N ARG A 67 -71.42 108.71 106.80
CA ARG A 67 -71.26 107.31 107.24
C ARG A 67 -71.35 106.32 106.09
N LYS A 68 -72.31 106.47 105.19
CA LYS A 68 -72.45 105.60 104.00
C LYS A 68 -71.24 105.72 103.05
N VAL A 69 -70.71 106.92 102.89
CA VAL A 69 -69.49 107.17 102.11
C VAL A 69 -68.29 106.50 102.78
N ASP A 70 -68.14 106.64 104.09
CA ASP A 70 -67.06 105.99 104.85
C ASP A 70 -67.13 104.46 104.74
N GLU A 71 -68.34 103.89 104.84
CA GLU A 71 -68.59 102.46 104.61
C GLU A 71 -68.21 102.04 103.17
N SER A 72 -68.62 102.79 102.15
CA SER A 72 -68.28 102.51 100.75
C SER A 72 -66.76 102.63 100.49
N ILE A 73 -66.07 103.57 101.14
CA ILE A 73 -64.62 103.71 101.05
C ILE A 73 -63.92 102.49 101.66
N LEU A 74 -64.41 101.97 102.78
CA LEU A 74 -63.87 100.75 103.39
C LEU A 74 -64.07 99.55 102.47
N GLU A 75 -65.25 99.38 101.88
CA GLU A 75 -65.51 98.29 100.92
C GLU A 75 -64.62 98.41 99.68
N LEU A 76 -64.46 99.60 99.11
CA LEU A 76 -63.57 99.84 97.96
C LEU A 76 -62.11 99.53 98.31
N LYS A 77 -61.66 99.83 99.52
CA LYS A 77 -60.31 99.51 99.97
C LYS A 77 -60.07 98.01 100.05
N GLU A 78 -61.05 97.24 100.53
CA GLU A 78 -60.96 95.76 100.54
C GLU A 78 -61.00 95.18 99.12
N VAL A 79 -61.87 95.67 98.24
CA VAL A 79 -61.90 95.26 96.82
C VAL A 79 -60.59 95.61 96.12
N GLN A 80 -60.02 96.78 96.39
CA GLN A 80 -58.71 97.18 95.86
C GLN A 80 -57.63 96.20 96.31
N LYS A 81 -57.59 95.85 97.61
CA LYS A 81 -56.61 94.90 98.15
C LYS A 81 -56.74 93.52 97.49
N VAL A 82 -57.96 93.00 97.32
CA VAL A 82 -58.19 91.72 96.61
C VAL A 82 -57.78 91.83 95.14
N THR A 83 -58.01 92.96 94.50
CA THR A 83 -57.62 93.20 93.10
C THR A 83 -56.10 93.24 92.96
N GLU A 84 -55.39 93.93 93.85
CA GLU A 84 -53.93 93.95 93.91
C GLU A 84 -53.35 92.54 94.12
N GLN A 85 -53.96 91.74 94.98
CA GLN A 85 -53.59 90.32 95.17
C GLN A 85 -53.78 89.51 93.88
N ARG A 86 -54.93 89.63 93.21
CA ARG A 86 -55.18 88.93 91.92
C ARG A 86 -54.21 89.36 90.83
N ILE A 87 -53.85 90.64 90.77
CA ILE A 87 -52.85 91.15 89.81
C ILE A 87 -51.48 90.54 90.11
N ALA A 88 -51.09 90.42 91.38
CA ALA A 88 -49.85 89.78 91.77
C ALA A 88 -49.83 88.28 91.39
N GLU A 89 -50.91 87.54 91.65
CA GLU A 89 -51.06 86.14 91.25
C GLU A 89 -51.00 85.97 89.73
N LEU A 90 -51.65 86.84 88.95
CA LEU A 90 -51.60 86.83 87.49
C LEU A 90 -50.19 87.13 86.96
N ALA A 91 -49.47 88.07 87.58
CA ALA A 91 -48.10 88.37 87.20
C ALA A 91 -47.16 87.18 87.47
N GLU A 92 -47.36 86.45 88.57
CA GLU A 92 -46.61 85.23 88.87
C GLU A 92 -46.96 84.09 87.91
N ALA A 93 -48.25 83.89 87.62
CA ALA A 93 -48.70 82.91 86.63
C ALA A 93 -48.13 83.22 85.23
N GLN A 94 -48.11 84.49 84.83
CA GLN A 94 -47.52 84.94 83.58
C GLN A 94 -46.00 84.65 83.55
N ARG A 95 -45.26 84.96 84.62
CA ARG A 95 -43.82 84.65 84.70
C ARG A 95 -43.56 83.15 84.57
N ARG A 96 -44.36 82.31 85.23
CA ARG A 96 -44.26 80.84 85.12
C ARG A 96 -44.56 80.37 83.70
N THR A 97 -45.55 80.95 83.03
CA THR A 97 -45.84 80.65 81.62
C THR A 97 -44.71 81.08 80.70
N GLU A 98 -44.13 82.28 80.90
CA GLU A 98 -42.98 82.75 80.12
C GLU A 98 -41.75 81.84 80.29
N GLU A 99 -41.51 81.33 81.49
CA GLU A 99 -40.45 80.36 81.77
C GLU A 99 -40.70 79.04 81.06
N SER A 100 -41.91 78.46 81.19
CA SER A 100 -42.28 77.22 80.48
C SER A 100 -42.21 77.36 78.95
N VAL A 101 -42.56 78.52 78.38
CA VAL A 101 -42.41 78.79 76.95
C VAL A 101 -40.94 78.82 76.52
N ARG A 102 -40.05 79.39 77.35
CA ARG A 102 -38.61 79.35 77.07
C ARG A 102 -38.05 77.94 77.13
N GLU A 103 -38.42 77.15 78.12
CA GLU A 103 -38.00 75.74 78.23
C GLU A 103 -38.49 74.92 77.03
N LEU A 104 -39.74 75.12 76.59
CA LEU A 104 -40.27 74.47 75.39
C LEU A 104 -39.53 74.89 74.13
N HIS A 105 -39.14 76.16 74.00
CA HIS A 105 -38.35 76.62 72.86
C HIS A 105 -36.96 75.98 72.81
N GLU A 106 -36.27 75.87 73.94
CA GLU A 106 -34.97 75.18 74.01
C GLU A 106 -35.12 73.68 73.73
N ALA A 107 -36.15 73.02 74.29
CA ALA A 107 -36.44 71.62 73.99
C ALA A 107 -36.77 71.39 72.50
N GLN A 108 -37.50 72.32 71.88
CA GLN A 108 -37.79 72.30 70.45
C GLN A 108 -36.50 72.42 69.64
N LYS A 109 -35.63 73.37 69.97
CA LYS A 109 -34.34 73.58 69.29
C LYS A 109 -33.45 72.34 69.36
N VAL A 110 -33.36 71.70 70.53
CA VAL A 110 -32.63 70.43 70.68
C VAL A 110 -33.26 69.31 69.85
N THR A 111 -34.59 69.27 69.77
CA THR A 111 -35.31 68.29 68.96
C THR A 111 -35.04 68.49 67.46
N GLU A 112 -35.07 69.74 66.99
CA GLU A 112 -34.74 70.09 65.61
C GLU A 112 -33.29 69.70 65.26
N GLN A 113 -32.34 69.93 66.16
CA GLN A 113 -30.96 69.49 65.99
C GLN A 113 -30.84 67.96 65.88
N LYS A 114 -31.49 67.21 66.77
CA LYS A 114 -31.50 65.73 66.71
C LYS A 114 -32.14 65.21 65.42
N ILE A 115 -33.20 65.86 64.94
CA ILE A 115 -33.83 65.49 63.66
C ILE A 115 -32.86 65.72 62.50
N ALA A 116 -32.12 66.84 62.50
CA ALA A 116 -31.11 67.10 61.48
C ALA A 116 -29.98 66.05 61.49
N GLU A 117 -29.45 65.71 62.68
CA GLU A 117 -28.43 64.67 62.83
C GLU A 117 -28.92 63.29 62.36
N LEU A 118 -30.15 62.90 62.72
CA LEU A 118 -30.76 61.65 62.26
C LEU A 118 -30.98 61.64 60.75
N THR A 119 -31.34 62.78 60.16
CA THR A 119 -31.50 62.91 58.70
C THR A 119 -30.16 62.70 57.98
N GLU A 120 -29.08 63.29 58.50
CA GLU A 120 -27.74 63.06 57.94
C GLU A 120 -27.29 61.61 58.11
N ALA A 121 -27.50 61.01 59.29
CA ALA A 121 -27.17 59.62 59.54
C ALA A 121 -27.96 58.68 58.62
N GLN A 122 -29.25 58.95 58.39
CA GLN A 122 -30.06 58.20 57.42
C GLN A 122 -29.48 58.31 56.02
N LYS A 123 -29.11 59.52 55.57
CA LYS A 123 -28.53 59.72 54.24
C LYS A 123 -27.20 58.95 54.07
N ARG A 124 -26.33 58.99 55.07
CA ARG A 124 -25.07 58.22 55.07
C ARG A 124 -25.33 56.72 55.00
N ASN A 125 -26.27 56.21 55.79
CA ASN A 125 -26.66 54.80 55.75
C ASN A 125 -27.24 54.39 54.38
N GLU A 126 -28.03 55.25 53.75
CA GLU A 126 -28.55 55.00 52.39
C GLU A 126 -27.45 54.95 51.33
N GLU A 127 -26.43 55.81 51.44
CA GLU A 127 -25.27 55.81 50.57
C GLU A 127 -24.41 54.55 50.76
N GLU A 128 -24.10 54.19 52.01
CA GLU A 128 -23.38 52.95 52.33
C GLU A 128 -24.15 51.71 51.83
N LEU A 129 -25.47 51.65 52.02
CA LEU A 129 -26.29 50.55 51.52
C LEU A 129 -26.27 50.44 49.99
N LYS A 130 -26.24 51.57 49.27
CA LYS A 130 -26.09 51.57 47.80
C LYS A 130 -24.72 51.02 47.40
N GLU A 131 -23.67 51.39 48.10
CA GLU A 131 -22.32 50.90 47.83
C GLU A 131 -22.18 49.40 48.14
N TYR A 132 -22.69 48.94 49.29
CA TYR A 132 -22.76 47.52 49.63
C TYR A 132 -23.52 46.72 48.58
N ARG A 133 -24.67 47.22 48.10
CA ARG A 133 -25.42 46.57 47.02
C ARG A 133 -24.59 46.46 45.75
N LYS A 134 -23.94 47.55 45.32
CA LYS A 134 -23.09 47.55 44.13
C LYS A 134 -21.94 46.55 44.24
N ILE A 135 -21.24 46.53 45.37
CA ILE A 135 -20.14 45.58 45.63
C ILE A 135 -20.67 44.14 45.64
N THR A 136 -21.84 43.91 46.24
CA THR A 136 -22.46 42.58 46.30
C THR A 136 -22.86 42.10 44.91
N GLU A 137 -23.50 42.95 44.10
CA GLU A 137 -23.84 42.65 42.70
C GLU A 137 -22.59 42.33 41.86
N GLN A 138 -21.51 43.09 42.03
CA GLN A 138 -20.23 42.83 41.36
C GLN A 138 -19.65 41.46 41.77
N LYS A 139 -19.58 41.16 43.07
CA LYS A 139 -19.10 39.86 43.56
C LYS A 139 -19.96 38.70 43.07
N PHE A 140 -21.28 38.87 43.00
CA PHE A 140 -22.16 37.85 42.43
C PHE A 140 -21.94 37.66 40.94
N ALA A 141 -21.69 38.73 40.19
CA ALA A 141 -21.36 38.65 38.77
C ALA A 141 -20.04 37.91 38.54
N GLU A 142 -18.98 38.25 39.28
CA GLU A 142 -17.68 37.56 39.23
C GLU A 142 -17.82 36.08 39.60
N LEU A 143 -18.59 35.76 40.64
CA LEU A 143 -18.85 34.38 41.05
C LEU A 143 -19.61 33.59 39.97
N ALA A 144 -20.61 34.21 39.34
CA ALA A 144 -21.37 33.60 38.25
C ALA A 144 -20.51 33.34 37.01
N GLU A 145 -19.57 34.24 36.70
CA GLU A 145 -18.60 34.06 35.61
C GLU A 145 -17.62 32.92 35.93
N SER A 146 -17.01 32.92 37.11
CA SER A 146 -16.12 31.84 37.56
C SER A 146 -16.83 30.48 37.57
N GLN A 147 -18.12 30.45 37.96
CA GLN A 147 -18.92 29.23 37.92
C GLN A 147 -19.14 28.73 36.47
N ARG A 148 -19.36 29.64 35.50
CA ARG A 148 -19.49 29.27 34.08
C ARG A 148 -18.18 28.74 33.51
N GLU A 149 -17.06 29.38 33.80
CA GLU A 149 -15.73 28.91 33.39
C GLU A 149 -15.43 27.52 33.95
N MET A 150 -15.74 27.30 35.24
CA MET A 150 -15.58 25.99 35.88
C MET A 150 -16.47 24.93 35.21
N GLN A 151 -17.73 25.24 34.88
CA GLN A 151 -18.61 24.30 34.16
C GLN A 151 -18.07 23.95 32.77
N GLN A 152 -17.51 24.93 32.06
CA GLN A 152 -16.89 24.68 30.77
C GLN A 152 -15.64 23.78 30.89
N ALA A 153 -14.76 24.07 31.85
CA ALA A 153 -13.57 23.26 32.10
C ALA A 153 -13.94 21.80 32.46
N ILE A 154 -14.99 21.59 33.27
CA ILE A 154 -15.49 20.25 33.60
C ILE A 154 -16.01 19.54 32.34
N LYS A 155 -16.72 20.23 31.45
CA LYS A 155 -17.21 19.65 30.19
C LYS A 155 -16.05 19.22 29.28
N GLU A 156 -15.04 20.08 29.11
CA GLU A 156 -13.86 19.77 28.31
C GLU A 156 -13.08 18.57 28.87
N LEU A 157 -12.90 18.51 30.20
CA LEU A 157 -12.28 17.37 30.87
C LEU A 157 -13.08 16.08 30.68
N THR A 158 -14.41 16.14 30.71
CA THR A 158 -15.28 14.98 30.47
C THR A 158 -15.13 14.47 29.03
N GLU A 159 -15.07 15.36 28.05
CA GLU A 159 -14.83 15.00 26.64
C GLU A 159 -13.44 14.41 26.44
N ALA A 160 -12.40 14.99 27.08
CA ALA A 160 -11.04 14.46 27.04
C ALA A 160 -10.94 13.08 27.71
N GLN A 161 -11.62 12.86 28.83
CA GLN A 161 -11.71 11.54 29.47
C GLN A 161 -12.34 10.52 28.53
N LYS A 162 -13.45 10.86 27.87
CA LYS A 162 -14.11 9.95 26.93
C LYS A 162 -13.21 9.55 25.76
N ARG A 163 -12.48 10.52 25.18
CA ARG A 163 -11.49 10.25 24.12
C ARG A 163 -10.37 9.33 24.63
N ASN A 164 -9.86 9.57 25.83
CA ASN A 164 -8.86 8.70 26.44
C ASN A 164 -9.38 7.28 26.66
N GLU A 165 -10.62 7.10 27.10
CA GLU A 165 -11.24 5.78 27.25
C GLU A 165 -11.36 5.04 25.91
N GLU A 166 -11.70 5.76 24.84
CA GLU A 166 -11.74 5.21 23.48
C GLU A 166 -10.33 4.79 23.02
N SER A 167 -9.32 5.67 23.16
CA SER A 167 -7.94 5.33 22.81
C SER A 167 -7.39 4.15 23.63
N VAL A 168 -7.74 4.04 24.91
CA VAL A 168 -7.35 2.88 25.74
C VAL A 168 -8.01 1.60 25.24
N LYS A 169 -9.27 1.65 24.78
CA LYS A 169 -9.92 0.48 24.16
C LYS A 169 -9.22 0.06 22.87
N GLU A 170 -8.92 1.00 21.99
CA GLU A 170 -8.20 0.74 20.73
C GLU A 170 -6.81 0.13 20.99
N LEU A 171 -6.08 0.66 21.98
CA LEU A 171 -4.78 0.11 22.38
C LEU A 171 -4.89 -1.32 22.90
N ARG A 172 -5.93 -1.65 23.69
CA ARG A 172 -6.18 -3.02 24.15
C ARG A 172 -6.49 -3.97 23.00
N GLU A 173 -7.26 -3.53 22.01
CA GLU A 173 -7.55 -4.33 20.82
C GLU A 173 -6.30 -4.55 19.97
N ALA A 174 -5.50 -3.51 19.75
CA ALA A 174 -4.22 -3.60 19.05
C ALA A 174 -3.25 -4.55 19.79
N GLN A 175 -3.17 -4.45 21.13
CA GLN A 175 -2.37 -5.35 21.95
C GLN A 175 -2.81 -6.81 21.76
N LYS A 176 -4.12 -7.09 21.79
CA LYS A 176 -4.65 -8.44 21.57
C LYS A 176 -4.28 -8.99 20.19
N ILE A 177 -4.33 -8.17 19.14
CA ILE A 177 -3.92 -8.57 17.79
C ILE A 177 -2.41 -8.88 17.76
N ILE A 178 -1.58 -8.06 18.42
CA ILE A 178 -0.14 -8.30 18.52
C ILE A 178 0.14 -9.62 19.25
N GLU A 179 -0.54 -9.89 20.37
CA GLU A 179 -0.42 -11.15 21.11
C GLU A 179 -0.77 -12.35 20.23
N GLN A 180 -1.85 -12.26 19.44
CA GLN A 180 -2.23 -13.30 18.47
C GLN A 180 -1.17 -13.51 17.38
N LYS A 181 -0.70 -12.43 16.75
CA LYS A 181 0.35 -12.52 15.71
C LYS A 181 1.65 -13.08 16.28
N MET A 182 1.98 -12.75 17.52
CA MET A 182 3.17 -13.26 18.19
C MET A 182 3.03 -14.76 18.46
N ALA A 183 1.85 -15.24 18.87
CA ALA A 183 1.57 -16.66 19.00
C ALA A 183 1.69 -17.40 17.65
N GLU A 184 1.15 -16.83 16.56
CA GLU A 184 1.27 -17.38 15.21
C GLU A 184 2.74 -17.45 14.75
N LEU A 185 3.53 -16.41 15.00
CA LEU A 185 4.96 -16.39 14.69
C LEU A 185 5.73 -17.44 15.49
N ILE A 186 5.42 -17.62 16.77
CA ILE A 186 6.02 -18.67 17.60
C ILE A 186 5.70 -20.05 17.00
N GLU A 187 4.46 -20.28 16.58
CA GLU A 187 4.07 -21.56 15.98
C GLU A 187 4.75 -21.79 14.62
N ALA A 188 4.81 -20.78 13.75
CA ALA A 188 5.50 -20.84 12.48
C ALA A 188 7.01 -21.11 12.66
N GLN A 189 7.64 -20.46 13.63
CA GLN A 189 9.04 -20.70 13.99
C GLN A 189 9.25 -22.14 14.46
N ARG A 190 8.36 -22.65 15.33
CA ARG A 190 8.41 -24.03 15.81
C ARG A 190 8.31 -25.04 14.67
N ARG A 191 7.38 -24.83 13.72
CA ARG A 191 7.23 -25.67 12.52
C ARG A 191 8.47 -25.62 11.63
N SER A 192 9.03 -24.44 11.40
CA SER A 192 10.25 -24.28 10.61
C SER A 192 11.45 -24.99 11.26
N GLU A 193 11.60 -24.92 12.59
CA GLU A 193 12.62 -25.67 13.31
C GLU A 193 12.44 -27.19 13.24
N GLU A 194 11.19 -27.67 13.24
CA GLU A 194 10.88 -29.09 13.05
C GLU A 194 11.23 -29.56 11.63
N GLU A 195 10.79 -28.83 10.61
CA GLU A 195 11.14 -29.11 9.21
C GLU A 195 12.66 -29.10 9.01
N PHE A 196 13.37 -28.11 9.57
CA PHE A 196 14.83 -28.04 9.46
C PHE A 196 15.52 -29.24 10.14
N ARG A 197 15.01 -29.70 11.29
CA ARG A 197 15.51 -30.92 11.94
C ARG A 197 15.29 -32.15 11.07
N GLU A 198 14.14 -32.25 10.41
CA GLU A 198 13.83 -33.37 9.51
C GLU A 198 14.71 -33.36 8.27
N TYR A 199 14.87 -32.21 7.62
CA TYR A 199 15.83 -32.04 6.51
C TYR A 199 17.23 -32.44 6.92
N ARG A 200 17.71 -31.99 8.09
CA ARG A 200 19.02 -32.35 8.60
C ARG A 200 19.17 -33.86 8.76
N LYS A 201 18.16 -34.54 9.31
CA LYS A 201 18.16 -36.00 9.48
C LYS A 201 18.21 -36.72 8.13
N ILE A 202 17.41 -36.28 7.14
CA ILE A 202 17.42 -36.85 5.78
C ILE A 202 18.78 -36.61 5.11
N THR A 203 19.36 -35.43 5.27
CA THR A 203 20.69 -35.10 4.72
C THR A 203 21.77 -35.98 5.34
N GLU A 204 21.78 -36.14 6.67
CA GLU A 204 22.69 -37.03 7.38
C GLU A 204 22.55 -38.49 6.89
N GLN A 205 21.32 -38.97 6.69
CA GLN A 205 21.06 -40.28 6.10
C GLN A 205 21.60 -40.42 4.67
N LYS A 206 21.33 -39.46 3.79
CA LYS A 206 21.86 -39.48 2.41
C LYS A 206 23.37 -39.44 2.37
N PHE A 207 24.01 -38.68 3.26
CA PHE A 207 25.47 -38.69 3.37
C PHE A 207 26.00 -40.05 3.83
N ALA A 208 25.33 -40.71 4.77
CA ALA A 208 25.69 -42.08 5.17
C ALA A 208 25.55 -43.08 4.01
N GLU A 209 24.44 -43.02 3.25
CA GLU A 209 24.25 -43.85 2.06
C GLU A 209 25.31 -43.61 0.99
N LEU A 210 25.65 -42.35 0.72
CA LEU A 210 26.73 -42.00 -0.22
C LEU A 210 28.10 -42.49 0.26
N ALA A 211 28.39 -42.39 1.56
CA ALA A 211 29.61 -42.92 2.14
C ALA A 211 29.68 -44.45 1.99
N GLU A 212 28.57 -45.17 2.22
CA GLU A 212 28.50 -46.61 1.98
C GLU A 212 28.66 -46.96 0.49
N ALA A 213 28.00 -46.23 -0.41
CA ALA A 213 28.13 -46.45 -1.85
C ALA A 213 29.55 -46.17 -2.34
N GLN A 214 30.21 -45.12 -1.82
CA GLN A 214 31.62 -44.85 -2.11
C GLN A 214 32.51 -46.01 -1.64
N LYS A 215 32.28 -46.51 -0.42
CA LYS A 215 33.04 -47.64 0.12
C LYS A 215 32.87 -48.90 -0.73
N ARG A 216 31.64 -49.21 -1.16
CA ARG A 216 31.37 -50.34 -2.08
C ARG A 216 32.07 -50.15 -3.43
N ASN A 217 32.00 -48.96 -4.01
CA ASN A 217 32.70 -48.65 -5.26
C ASN A 217 34.23 -48.79 -5.13
N GLU A 218 34.81 -48.38 -3.98
CA GLU A 218 36.24 -48.58 -3.72
C GLU A 218 36.62 -50.06 -3.60
N GLU A 219 35.76 -50.87 -2.96
CA GLU A 219 35.94 -52.32 -2.88
C GLU A 219 35.83 -52.99 -4.25
N GLU A 220 34.79 -52.65 -5.04
CA GLU A 220 34.63 -53.13 -6.41
C GLU A 220 35.81 -52.72 -7.30
N LEU A 221 36.30 -51.47 -7.20
CA LEU A 221 37.47 -51.02 -7.94
C LEU A 221 38.74 -51.79 -7.56
N LYS A 222 38.92 -52.15 -6.29
CA LYS A 222 40.04 -53.01 -5.87
C LYS A 222 39.93 -54.39 -6.49
N GLU A 223 38.72 -54.95 -6.53
CA GLU A 223 38.49 -56.27 -7.12
C GLU A 223 38.67 -56.26 -8.64
N TYR A 224 38.14 -55.24 -9.33
CA TYR A 224 38.41 -55.01 -10.76
C TYR A 224 39.90 -54.88 -11.03
N ARG A 225 40.65 -54.09 -10.24
CA ARG A 225 42.11 -53.99 -10.38
C ARG A 225 42.79 -55.34 -10.25
N LYS A 226 42.41 -56.14 -9.25
CA LYS A 226 42.95 -57.49 -9.04
C LYS A 226 42.67 -58.40 -10.24
N ILE A 227 41.44 -58.41 -10.75
CA ILE A 227 41.06 -59.20 -11.94
C ILE A 227 41.82 -58.71 -13.17
N THR A 228 41.96 -57.39 -13.35
CA THR A 228 42.71 -56.79 -14.44
C THR A 228 44.19 -57.18 -14.38
N GLU A 229 44.83 -57.09 -13.21
CA GLU A 229 46.21 -57.54 -12.99
C GLU A 229 46.38 -59.03 -13.31
N GLN A 230 45.43 -59.88 -12.88
CA GLN A 230 45.42 -61.30 -13.23
C GLN A 230 45.32 -61.53 -14.74
N LYS A 231 44.37 -60.87 -15.42
CA LYS A 231 44.23 -60.98 -16.88
C LYS A 231 45.47 -60.48 -17.62
N PHE A 232 46.11 -59.40 -17.14
CA PHE A 232 47.37 -58.94 -17.71
C PHE A 232 48.50 -59.96 -17.52
N ALA A 233 48.55 -60.63 -16.37
CA ALA A 233 49.52 -61.71 -16.13
C ALA A 233 49.26 -62.90 -17.07
N GLU A 234 48.00 -63.31 -17.24
CA GLU A 234 47.61 -64.37 -18.19
C GLU A 234 47.95 -64.00 -19.64
N LEU A 235 47.66 -62.76 -20.04
CA LEU A 235 48.02 -62.26 -21.38
C LEU A 235 49.54 -62.20 -21.57
N ALA A 236 50.30 -61.78 -20.56
CA ALA A 236 51.76 -61.80 -20.61
C ALA A 236 52.30 -63.24 -20.74
N GLU A 237 51.69 -64.21 -20.06
CA GLU A 237 52.05 -65.63 -20.18
C GLU A 237 51.67 -66.20 -21.55
N ALA A 238 50.47 -65.89 -22.05
CA ALA A 238 50.04 -66.26 -23.39
C ALA A 238 50.94 -65.64 -24.47
N GLN A 239 51.35 -64.39 -24.31
CA GLN A 239 52.30 -63.72 -25.20
C GLN A 239 53.67 -64.39 -25.15
N ARG A 240 54.18 -64.77 -23.95
CA ARG A 240 55.42 -65.55 -23.83
C ARG A 240 55.32 -66.90 -24.54
N LYS A 241 54.22 -67.64 -24.36
CA LYS A 241 53.97 -68.91 -25.06
C LYS A 241 53.87 -68.73 -26.57
N ASN A 242 53.27 -67.64 -27.04
CA ASN A 242 53.23 -67.28 -28.46
C ASN A 242 54.62 -66.93 -29.00
N ASP A 243 55.43 -66.17 -28.27
CA ASP A 243 56.80 -65.84 -28.66
C ASP A 243 57.69 -67.10 -28.71
N GLU A 244 57.53 -68.01 -27.75
CA GLU A 244 58.18 -69.33 -27.75
C GLU A 244 57.72 -70.18 -28.92
N SER A 245 56.40 -70.24 -29.18
CA SER A 245 55.83 -70.94 -30.33
C SER A 245 56.32 -70.33 -31.65
N ALA A 246 56.44 -69.01 -31.75
CA ALA A 246 56.98 -68.32 -32.93
C ALA A 246 58.48 -68.60 -33.13
N LYS A 247 59.26 -68.70 -32.04
CA LYS A 247 60.67 -69.15 -32.11
C LYS A 247 60.75 -70.60 -32.59
N ALA A 248 59.94 -71.50 -32.03
CA ALA A 248 59.88 -72.89 -32.45
C ALA A 248 59.43 -73.02 -33.91
N LEU A 249 58.48 -72.19 -34.36
CA LEU A 249 58.04 -72.15 -35.76
C LEU A 249 59.18 -71.69 -36.68
N ARG A 250 59.91 -70.64 -36.31
CA ARG A 250 61.09 -70.19 -37.07
C ARG A 250 62.18 -71.26 -37.14
N GLU A 251 62.38 -72.01 -36.06
CA GLU A 251 63.35 -73.10 -36.04
C GLU A 251 62.89 -74.28 -36.89
N ALA A 252 61.62 -74.66 -36.82
CA ALA A 252 61.01 -75.65 -37.70
C ALA A 252 61.07 -75.22 -39.17
N GLN A 253 60.86 -73.94 -39.46
CA GLN A 253 60.97 -73.36 -40.80
C GLN A 253 62.42 -73.39 -41.30
N ARG A 254 63.40 -73.07 -40.45
CA ARG A 254 64.84 -73.22 -40.75
C ARG A 254 65.22 -74.68 -41.00
N ILE A 255 64.71 -75.61 -40.21
CA ILE A 255 64.92 -77.06 -40.41
C ILE A 255 64.26 -77.53 -41.72
N SER A 256 63.08 -77.00 -42.04
CA SER A 256 62.39 -77.28 -43.31
C SER A 256 63.17 -76.73 -44.50
N GLU A 257 63.71 -75.50 -44.41
CA GLU A 257 64.61 -74.90 -45.41
C GLU A 257 65.91 -75.71 -45.57
N GLN A 258 66.50 -76.19 -44.48
CA GLN A 258 67.66 -77.08 -44.52
C GLN A 258 67.32 -78.44 -45.17
N LYS A 259 66.17 -79.03 -44.84
CA LYS A 259 65.67 -80.26 -45.49
C LYS A 259 65.35 -80.03 -46.96
N LEU A 260 64.84 -78.86 -47.34
CA LEU A 260 64.64 -78.45 -48.73
C LEU A 260 65.97 -78.28 -49.47
N ALA A 261 67.00 -77.76 -48.80
CA ALA A 261 68.36 -77.67 -49.34
C ALA A 261 69.01 -79.07 -49.49
N GLU A 262 68.81 -79.97 -48.52
CA GLU A 262 69.24 -81.37 -48.61
C GLU A 262 68.48 -82.11 -49.71
N LEU A 263 67.16 -81.96 -49.81
CA LEU A 263 66.35 -82.48 -50.93
C LEU A 263 66.78 -81.86 -52.26
N SER A 264 67.27 -80.61 -52.28
CA SER A 264 67.84 -79.98 -53.47
C SER A 264 69.19 -80.59 -53.85
N GLU A 265 70.04 -80.93 -52.88
CA GLU A 265 71.29 -81.69 -53.07
C GLU A 265 71.03 -83.15 -53.52
N GLU A 266 70.05 -83.81 -52.93
CA GLU A 266 69.62 -85.17 -53.27
C GLU A 266 68.93 -85.20 -54.66
N SER A 267 68.16 -84.16 -54.98
CA SER A 267 67.63 -83.90 -56.32
C SER A 267 68.75 -83.62 -57.32
N LYS A 268 69.82 -82.89 -56.96
CA LYS A 268 71.02 -82.71 -57.83
C LYS A 268 71.78 -84.01 -58.08
N LYS A 269 71.90 -84.90 -57.09
CA LYS A 269 72.48 -86.25 -57.27
C LYS A 269 71.59 -87.15 -58.11
N THR A 270 70.27 -87.10 -57.89
CA THR A 270 69.27 -87.79 -58.72
C THR A 270 69.26 -87.25 -60.15
N GLN A 271 69.45 -85.94 -60.34
CA GLN A 271 69.57 -85.28 -61.65
C GLN A 271 70.83 -85.68 -62.41
N ARG A 272 71.94 -86.03 -61.75
CA ARG A 272 73.12 -86.60 -62.43
C ARG A 272 72.88 -88.02 -62.94
N ILE A 273 72.27 -88.87 -62.11
CA ILE A 273 71.90 -90.25 -62.49
C ILE A 273 70.78 -90.23 -63.56
N PHE A 274 69.86 -89.27 -63.48
CA PHE A 274 68.84 -89.02 -64.50
C PHE A 274 69.43 -88.40 -65.79
N GLN A 275 70.54 -87.66 -65.73
CA GLN A 275 71.25 -87.16 -66.92
C GLN A 275 71.87 -88.29 -67.74
N GLU A 276 72.49 -89.28 -67.11
CA GLU A 276 73.04 -90.48 -67.78
C GLU A 276 71.93 -91.35 -68.40
N PHE A 277 70.74 -91.42 -67.76
CA PHE A 277 69.56 -92.10 -68.31
C PHE A 277 68.86 -91.29 -69.43
N MET A 278 68.87 -89.96 -69.33
CA MET A 278 68.27 -89.06 -70.34
C MET A 278 69.11 -88.94 -71.61
N GLU A 279 70.42 -89.22 -71.58
CA GLU A 279 71.24 -89.30 -72.81
C GLU A 279 70.89 -90.53 -73.67
N SER A 280 70.46 -91.64 -73.08
CA SER A 280 69.99 -92.82 -73.84
C SER A 280 68.53 -92.74 -74.30
N GLN A 281 67.71 -91.84 -73.71
CA GLN A 281 66.32 -91.59 -74.10
C GLN A 281 66.13 -90.33 -74.99
N LYS A 282 67.15 -89.45 -75.07
CA LYS A 282 67.16 -88.24 -75.92
C LYS A 282 67.19 -88.53 -77.43
N GLU A 283 67.56 -89.74 -77.85
CA GLU A 283 67.44 -90.15 -79.25
C GLU A 283 66.01 -90.52 -79.68
N LEU A 284 65.09 -90.78 -78.74
CA LEU A 284 63.73 -91.26 -79.07
C LEU A 284 62.66 -90.15 -79.05
N ASN A 285 62.79 -89.13 -78.20
CA ASN A 285 61.75 -88.09 -78.04
C ASN A 285 62.01 -86.77 -78.79
N ARG A 286 63.11 -86.66 -79.56
CA ARG A 286 63.38 -85.51 -80.46
C ARG A 286 62.65 -85.59 -81.82
N LYS A 287 61.75 -86.56 -82.04
CA LYS A 287 61.08 -86.81 -83.33
C LYS A 287 59.54 -86.72 -83.31
N LEU A 288 58.88 -86.39 -82.20
CA LEU A 288 57.41 -86.41 -82.11
C LEU A 288 56.73 -85.06 -81.82
N GLY A 289 57.49 -83.99 -81.53
CA GLY A 289 56.95 -82.65 -81.25
C GLY A 289 56.95 -81.65 -82.41
N GLY A 290 57.39 -82.06 -83.61
CA GLY A 290 57.42 -81.21 -84.82
C GLY A 290 56.26 -81.45 -85.80
N ILE A 291 55.27 -82.27 -85.43
CA ILE A 291 54.26 -82.80 -86.37
C ILE A 291 52.95 -81.98 -86.36
N ASP A 292 52.62 -81.27 -85.27
CA ASP A 292 51.37 -80.51 -85.17
C ASP A 292 51.39 -79.15 -85.88
N GLN A 293 52.55 -78.48 -85.99
CA GLN A 293 52.64 -77.22 -86.74
C GLN A 293 52.70 -77.45 -88.26
N THR A 294 53.26 -78.57 -88.74
CA THR A 294 53.34 -78.87 -90.18
C THR A 294 52.02 -79.37 -90.78
N MET A 295 51.15 -80.03 -90.00
CA MET A 295 49.81 -80.44 -90.47
C MET A 295 48.83 -79.26 -90.62
N GLY A 296 48.96 -78.21 -89.79
CA GLY A 296 48.16 -76.99 -89.92
C GLY A 296 48.41 -76.25 -91.24
N TYR A 297 49.69 -76.06 -91.61
CA TYR A 297 50.07 -75.44 -92.88
C TYR A 297 49.69 -76.29 -94.11
N MET A 298 49.66 -77.63 -94.02
CA MET A 298 49.21 -78.47 -95.15
C MET A 298 47.71 -78.30 -95.43
N LEU A 299 46.87 -78.28 -94.40
CA LEU A 299 45.43 -78.11 -94.56
C LEU A 299 45.07 -76.71 -95.10
N GLU A 300 45.74 -75.66 -94.65
CA GLU A 300 45.60 -74.31 -95.20
C GLU A 300 45.97 -74.27 -96.70
N ASN A 301 47.10 -74.87 -97.06
CA ASN A 301 47.56 -74.92 -98.45
C ASN A 301 46.63 -75.72 -99.36
N GLU A 302 45.99 -76.77 -98.84
CA GLU A 302 44.99 -77.54 -99.55
C GLU A 302 43.70 -76.72 -99.76
N ALA A 303 43.26 -75.99 -98.72
CA ALA A 303 42.13 -75.08 -98.79
C ALA A 303 42.33 -74.00 -99.86
N TYR A 304 43.52 -73.38 -99.95
CA TYR A 304 43.80 -72.37 -100.99
C TYR A 304 43.62 -72.88 -102.42
N ARG A 305 43.84 -74.17 -102.65
CA ARG A 305 43.76 -74.78 -103.99
C ARG A 305 42.36 -75.25 -104.34
N ASN A 306 41.69 -75.91 -103.39
CA ASN A 306 40.45 -76.64 -103.68
C ASN A 306 39.18 -75.87 -103.30
N LEU A 307 39.27 -74.98 -102.30
CA LEU A 307 38.11 -74.27 -101.78
C LEU A 307 37.41 -73.38 -102.82
N PRO A 308 38.09 -72.63 -103.71
CA PRO A 308 37.41 -71.82 -104.72
C PRO A 308 36.47 -72.63 -105.62
N GLY A 309 36.94 -73.78 -106.12
CA GLY A 309 36.15 -74.66 -106.97
C GLY A 309 35.02 -75.35 -106.20
N TYR A 310 35.24 -75.70 -104.94
CA TYR A 310 34.20 -76.29 -104.09
C TYR A 310 33.08 -75.28 -103.78
N LEU A 311 33.44 -74.05 -103.41
CA LEU A 311 32.50 -72.97 -103.13
C LEU A 311 31.64 -72.61 -104.35
N GLU A 312 32.22 -72.61 -105.55
CA GLU A 312 31.48 -72.36 -106.79
C GLU A 312 30.50 -73.51 -107.08
N ARG A 313 30.95 -74.78 -107.03
CA ARG A 313 30.12 -75.95 -107.35
C ARG A 313 28.99 -76.20 -106.35
N LYS A 314 29.23 -76.03 -105.05
CA LYS A 314 28.28 -76.39 -103.98
C LYS A 314 27.43 -75.21 -103.52
N PHE A 315 28.00 -74.01 -103.48
CA PHE A 315 27.37 -72.85 -102.84
C PHE A 315 27.08 -71.71 -103.82
N GLY A 316 27.52 -71.83 -105.08
CA GLY A 316 27.36 -70.81 -106.11
C GLY A 316 28.20 -69.56 -105.86
N ILE A 317 29.31 -69.70 -105.10
CA ILE A 317 30.18 -68.59 -104.72
C ILE A 317 31.43 -68.64 -105.59
N LYS A 318 31.56 -67.67 -106.49
CA LYS A 318 32.72 -67.56 -107.37
C LYS A 318 33.78 -66.71 -106.72
N VAL A 319 34.93 -67.30 -106.40
CA VAL A 319 36.04 -66.57 -105.77
C VAL A 319 36.85 -65.84 -106.84
N HIS A 320 36.97 -64.52 -106.71
CA HIS A 320 37.63 -63.66 -107.71
C HIS A 320 39.12 -63.45 -107.39
N THR A 321 39.47 -63.41 -106.10
CA THR A 321 40.87 -63.28 -105.65
C THR A 321 41.43 -64.61 -105.19
N ARG A 322 42.76 -64.75 -105.19
CA ARG A 322 43.40 -65.89 -104.52
C ARG A 322 43.11 -65.82 -103.02
N ILE A 323 42.81 -66.95 -102.40
CA ILE A 323 42.67 -67.04 -100.95
C ILE A 323 44.06 -66.88 -100.32
N ILE A 324 44.18 -65.97 -99.35
CA ILE A 324 45.43 -65.66 -98.67
C ILE A 324 45.29 -65.77 -97.15
N ARG A 325 46.43 -66.00 -96.49
CA ARG A 325 46.61 -65.73 -95.06
C ARG A 325 46.96 -64.26 -94.87
N LYS A 326 46.28 -63.56 -93.98
CA LYS A 326 46.56 -62.14 -93.70
C LYS A 326 46.34 -61.85 -92.22
N GLU A 327 47.24 -61.06 -91.64
CA GLU A 327 47.02 -60.45 -90.34
C GLU A 327 46.19 -59.17 -90.51
N VAL A 328 45.05 -59.09 -89.84
CA VAL A 328 44.09 -57.98 -89.89
C VAL A 328 43.76 -57.58 -88.45
N ASN A 329 44.01 -56.31 -88.09
CA ASN A 329 43.83 -55.78 -86.72
C ASN A 329 44.39 -56.69 -85.61
N GLY A 330 45.58 -57.26 -85.81
CA GLY A 330 46.27 -58.13 -84.84
C GLY A 330 45.71 -59.55 -84.73
N LYS A 331 44.78 -59.93 -85.62
CA LYS A 331 44.23 -61.29 -85.73
C LYS A 331 44.69 -61.93 -87.04
N GLU A 332 45.16 -63.16 -86.96
CA GLU A 332 45.60 -63.91 -88.13
C GLU A 332 44.42 -64.67 -88.76
N ILE A 333 44.10 -64.31 -90.00
CA ILE A 333 43.02 -64.91 -90.79
C ILE A 333 43.64 -65.96 -91.71
N ASN A 334 43.25 -67.23 -91.58
CA ASN A 334 43.84 -68.29 -92.41
C ASN A 334 43.36 -68.20 -93.86
N LEU A 335 42.08 -67.88 -94.09
CA LEU A 335 41.46 -67.83 -95.41
C LEU A 335 40.76 -66.48 -95.61
N LEU A 336 41.28 -65.62 -96.48
CA LEU A 336 40.63 -64.36 -96.85
C LEU A 336 40.59 -64.23 -98.39
N ALA A 337 39.40 -63.97 -98.95
CA ALA A 337 39.24 -63.70 -100.39
C ALA A 337 37.96 -62.94 -100.72
N GLU A 338 37.99 -62.14 -101.78
CA GLU A 338 36.78 -61.58 -102.38
C GLU A 338 36.19 -62.52 -103.42
N GLY A 339 34.86 -62.57 -103.46
CA GLY A 339 34.11 -63.34 -104.43
C GLY A 339 32.78 -62.69 -104.77
N GLU A 340 31.95 -63.46 -105.47
CA GLU A 340 30.62 -63.06 -105.89
C GLU A 340 29.63 -64.21 -105.72
N ARG A 341 28.44 -63.88 -105.22
CA ARG A 341 27.31 -64.81 -105.11
C ARG A 341 26.07 -64.12 -105.64
N ASN A 342 25.40 -64.72 -106.63
CA ASN A 342 24.18 -64.18 -107.24
C ASN A 342 24.28 -62.71 -107.71
N GLY A 343 25.44 -62.30 -108.24
CA GLY A 343 25.67 -60.93 -108.71
C GLY A 343 26.08 -59.92 -107.62
N GLN A 344 26.14 -60.33 -106.35
CA GLN A 344 26.59 -59.48 -105.24
C GLN A 344 28.01 -59.83 -104.81
N ARG A 345 28.83 -58.80 -104.54
CA ARG A 345 30.18 -58.99 -104.00
C ARG A 345 30.08 -59.56 -102.57
N VAL A 346 30.86 -60.60 -102.30
CA VAL A 346 30.97 -61.22 -100.99
C VAL A 346 32.44 -61.32 -100.55
N LEU A 347 32.66 -61.35 -99.25
CA LEU A 347 33.98 -61.51 -98.65
C LEU A 347 34.04 -62.83 -97.87
N ILE A 348 34.94 -63.71 -98.27
CA ILE A 348 35.15 -65.01 -97.65
C ILE A 348 36.18 -64.83 -96.53
N VAL A 349 35.80 -65.18 -95.31
CA VAL A 349 36.66 -65.13 -94.12
C VAL A 349 36.64 -66.50 -93.46
N GLY A 350 37.78 -67.10 -93.20
CA GLY A 350 37.80 -68.47 -92.71
C GLY A 350 39.02 -68.92 -91.94
N GLU A 351 38.82 -70.04 -91.25
CA GLU A 351 39.73 -70.68 -90.30
C GLU A 351 40.04 -72.11 -90.74
N ALA A 352 41.31 -72.53 -90.68
CA ALA A 352 41.72 -73.90 -90.99
C ALA A 352 42.31 -74.60 -89.76
N LYS A 353 41.66 -75.67 -89.28
CA LYS A 353 42.12 -76.46 -88.13
C LYS A 353 42.14 -77.95 -88.45
N SER A 354 43.31 -78.58 -88.31
CA SER A 354 43.55 -80.00 -88.67
C SER A 354 42.69 -80.99 -87.87
N ARG A 355 42.34 -80.65 -86.63
CA ARG A 355 41.39 -81.40 -85.80
C ARG A 355 40.57 -80.43 -84.96
N LEU A 356 39.25 -80.50 -85.08
CA LEU A 356 38.35 -79.77 -84.19
C LEU A 356 38.12 -80.61 -82.93
N ALA A 357 38.35 -80.01 -81.76
CA ALA A 357 38.20 -80.68 -80.47
C ALA A 357 36.73 -80.97 -80.16
N ILE A 358 36.41 -82.21 -79.82
CA ILE A 358 35.03 -82.70 -79.62
C ILE A 358 34.51 -82.26 -78.24
N GLY A 359 33.45 -81.44 -78.21
CA GLY A 359 32.71 -81.05 -77.01
C GLY A 359 31.99 -79.70 -77.17
N PRO A 360 30.77 -79.51 -76.63
CA PRO A 360 29.97 -78.30 -76.86
C PRO A 360 30.61 -77.00 -76.38
N GLU A 361 31.43 -77.03 -75.33
CA GLU A 361 32.14 -75.83 -74.84
C GLU A 361 33.24 -75.38 -75.81
N ARG A 362 34.02 -76.30 -76.38
CA ARG A 362 35.11 -75.95 -77.30
C ARG A 362 34.67 -75.66 -78.72
N ALA A 363 33.46 -76.10 -79.11
CA ALA A 363 32.85 -75.68 -80.36
C ALA A 363 32.51 -74.19 -80.34
N LYS A 364 32.03 -73.67 -79.18
CA LYS A 364 31.81 -72.23 -78.99
C LYS A 364 33.10 -71.44 -79.16
N ASP A 365 34.21 -71.90 -78.58
CA ASP A 365 35.51 -71.22 -78.70
C ASP A 365 35.93 -71.01 -80.17
N ILE A 366 35.63 -71.97 -81.07
CA ILE A 366 35.98 -71.88 -82.50
C ILE A 366 35.08 -70.87 -83.23
N PHE A 367 33.78 -70.87 -82.95
CA PHE A 367 32.86 -69.90 -83.55
C PHE A 367 33.14 -68.49 -83.02
N GLU A 368 33.35 -68.32 -81.71
CA GLU A 368 33.76 -67.05 -81.10
C GLU A 368 35.07 -66.54 -81.70
N GLU A 369 36.06 -67.42 -81.91
CA GLU A 369 37.31 -67.05 -82.56
C GLU A 369 37.10 -66.58 -84.01
N LEU A 370 36.23 -67.26 -84.78
CA LEU A 370 35.94 -66.87 -86.16
C LEU A 370 35.10 -65.58 -86.23
N GLU A 371 34.18 -65.35 -85.30
CA GLU A 371 33.41 -64.10 -85.20
C GLU A 371 34.30 -62.90 -84.88
N ASP A 372 35.23 -63.06 -83.93
CA ASP A 372 36.25 -62.06 -83.63
C ASP A 372 37.07 -61.70 -84.87
N LYS A 373 37.41 -62.71 -85.67
CA LYS A 373 38.15 -62.55 -86.93
C LYS A 373 37.33 -61.84 -87.99
N ILE A 374 36.05 -62.19 -88.15
CA ILE A 374 35.14 -61.51 -89.09
C ILE A 374 34.95 -60.04 -88.70
N ARG A 375 34.78 -59.74 -87.41
CA ARG A 375 34.67 -58.37 -86.91
C ARG A 375 35.93 -57.56 -87.21
N ALA A 376 37.11 -58.13 -86.95
CA ALA A 376 38.39 -57.51 -87.28
C ALA A 376 38.50 -57.21 -88.79
N VAL A 377 38.06 -58.15 -89.64
CA VAL A 377 38.07 -57.97 -91.09
C VAL A 377 37.11 -56.88 -91.56
N LEU A 378 35.88 -56.83 -91.04
CA LEU A 378 34.88 -55.82 -91.43
C LEU A 378 35.26 -54.38 -91.01
N GLU A 379 36.06 -54.22 -89.96
CA GLU A 379 36.61 -52.92 -89.58
C GLU A 379 37.62 -52.37 -90.60
N GLU A 380 38.38 -53.26 -91.25
CA GLU A 380 39.36 -52.92 -92.30
C GLU A 380 38.69 -52.84 -93.69
N TYR A 381 37.81 -53.78 -94.02
CA TYR A 381 37.10 -53.90 -95.30
C TYR A 381 35.68 -53.33 -95.21
N ARG A 382 35.60 -52.02 -94.94
CA ARG A 382 34.35 -51.30 -94.61
C ARG A 382 33.31 -51.25 -95.73
N GLU A 383 33.67 -51.61 -96.95
CA GLU A 383 32.75 -51.73 -98.08
C GLU A 383 31.87 -52.99 -98.01
N TYR A 384 32.19 -53.95 -97.14
CA TYR A 384 31.39 -55.13 -96.87
C TYR A 384 30.58 -54.96 -95.58
N THR A 385 29.41 -55.58 -95.53
CA THR A 385 28.61 -55.72 -94.30
C THR A 385 28.56 -57.19 -93.89
N GLU A 386 28.12 -57.48 -92.66
CA GLU A 386 27.99 -58.86 -92.17
C GLU A 386 27.16 -59.75 -93.11
N GLU A 387 26.13 -59.20 -93.76
CA GLU A 387 25.30 -59.92 -94.75
C GLU A 387 26.08 -60.35 -96.00
N ASN A 388 27.21 -59.70 -96.30
CA ASN A 388 28.06 -59.99 -97.44
C ASN A 388 29.28 -60.84 -97.08
N VAL A 389 29.43 -61.25 -95.81
CA VAL A 389 30.53 -62.13 -95.38
C VAL A 389 30.09 -63.59 -95.51
N VAL A 390 30.98 -64.41 -96.07
CA VAL A 390 30.82 -65.86 -96.14
C VAL A 390 31.83 -66.49 -95.19
N PRO A 391 31.39 -66.94 -94.01
CA PRO A 391 32.31 -67.48 -93.02
C PRO A 391 32.55 -68.97 -93.28
N VAL A 392 33.83 -69.36 -93.39
CA VAL A 392 34.23 -70.71 -93.82
C VAL A 392 35.18 -71.36 -92.80
N ILE A 393 34.86 -72.60 -92.39
CA ILE A 393 35.73 -73.41 -91.54
C ILE A 393 36.22 -74.61 -92.33
N VAL A 394 37.53 -74.81 -92.34
CA VAL A 394 38.17 -75.94 -93.00
C VAL A 394 38.79 -76.88 -91.97
N THR A 395 38.44 -78.16 -92.05
CA THR A 395 38.95 -79.21 -91.15
C THR A 395 39.15 -80.53 -91.87
N HIS A 396 39.98 -81.44 -91.36
CA HIS A 396 39.99 -82.82 -91.88
C HIS A 396 38.73 -83.59 -91.53
N PHE A 397 38.11 -83.30 -90.38
CA PHE A 397 36.91 -83.96 -89.92
C PHE A 397 36.12 -83.07 -88.95
N ALA A 398 34.80 -83.07 -89.10
CA ALA A 398 33.86 -82.50 -88.15
C ALA A 398 32.80 -83.55 -87.78
N SER A 399 32.45 -83.62 -86.49
CA SER A 399 31.34 -84.47 -86.05
C SER A 399 30.01 -83.96 -86.60
N LYS A 400 29.03 -84.87 -86.76
CA LYS A 400 27.68 -84.51 -87.25
C LYS A 400 27.03 -83.37 -86.46
N GLY A 401 27.16 -83.37 -85.13
CA GLY A 401 26.63 -82.31 -84.28
C GLY A 401 27.29 -80.94 -84.51
N PHE A 402 28.59 -80.91 -84.85
CA PHE A 402 29.28 -79.66 -85.19
C PHE A 402 28.82 -79.13 -86.55
N LEU A 403 28.63 -80.00 -87.54
CA LEU A 403 28.12 -79.61 -88.87
C LEU A 403 26.69 -79.05 -88.79
N GLU A 404 25.82 -79.67 -87.98
CA GLU A 404 24.45 -79.18 -87.76
C GLU A 404 24.43 -77.82 -87.06
N GLU A 405 25.29 -77.60 -86.06
CA GLU A 405 25.36 -76.34 -85.32
C GLU A 405 25.94 -75.21 -86.18
N ALA A 406 27.03 -75.48 -86.91
CA ALA A 406 27.62 -74.53 -87.83
C ALA A 406 26.63 -74.08 -88.92
N GLY A 407 25.86 -75.04 -89.49
CA GLY A 407 24.86 -74.74 -90.51
C GLY A 407 23.69 -73.88 -90.00
N LYS A 408 23.26 -74.03 -88.74
CA LYS A 408 22.22 -73.17 -88.14
C LYS A 408 22.67 -71.71 -88.01
N GLN A 409 23.96 -71.49 -87.78
CA GLN A 409 24.56 -70.16 -87.60
C GLN A 409 25.08 -69.56 -88.92
N GLY A 410 24.91 -70.25 -90.05
CA GLY A 410 25.32 -69.75 -91.36
C GLY A 410 26.78 -70.00 -91.73
N TYR A 411 27.54 -70.76 -90.93
CA TYR A 411 28.92 -71.15 -91.22
C TYR A 411 29.00 -72.27 -92.27
N ILE A 412 29.86 -72.09 -93.26
CA ILE A 412 30.19 -73.15 -94.22
C ILE A 412 31.36 -73.95 -93.65
N VAL A 413 31.09 -75.17 -93.18
CA VAL A 413 32.14 -76.11 -92.80
C VAL A 413 32.48 -76.99 -93.99
N VAL A 414 33.75 -77.04 -94.32
CA VAL A 414 34.26 -77.89 -95.40
C VAL A 414 35.26 -78.88 -94.82
N GLN A 415 34.94 -80.16 -94.96
CA GLN A 415 35.85 -81.22 -94.57
C GLN A 415 36.79 -81.52 -95.73
N SER A 416 38.07 -81.75 -95.45
CA SER A 416 39.10 -81.79 -96.48
C SER A 416 38.99 -82.92 -97.50
N PHE A 417 38.14 -83.90 -97.25
CA PHE A 417 37.84 -84.98 -98.17
C PHE A 417 36.62 -84.71 -99.06
N GLU A 418 35.94 -83.58 -98.89
CA GLU A 418 34.71 -83.24 -99.61
C GLU A 418 34.95 -82.42 -100.90
N TRP A 419 36.15 -81.84 -101.08
CA TRP A 419 36.48 -80.96 -102.20
C TRP A 419 37.13 -81.63 -103.41
#